data_AF-A0A6A6DVU5-F1
#
_entry.id   AF-A0A6A6DVU5-F1
#
_cell.length_a   1.000
_cell.length_b   1.000
_cell.length_c   1.000
_cell.angle_alpha   90.00
_cell.angle_beta   90.00
_cell.angle_gamma   90.00
#
_symmetry.space_group_name_H-M   'P 1'
#
loop_
_entity.id
_entity.type
_entity.pdbx_description
1 polymer ?
#
loop_
_entity_poly.entity_id
_entity_poly.type
_entity_poly.pdbx_seq_one_letter_code
_entity_poly.pdbx_strand_id
1 'polypeptide(L)'
;RRNKLNSLQSSFEETFGATMERIEGPKGSKINATKILTWIHLAERPLTVDEILDALAVKEEDNDLDRDNRQDRGSFLNCCLGLAKIDTETSTVRLFHSRLREYLAGRRKIFEQTLEYGHNYIAHTCLTYLMFRPLTLDVSLQVRKGSPVNKEQIISRYPLLGYAACQWGHHL
;
A
#
# COMPACT_ATOMS: atom_id res chain seq x y z
N ARG A 1 2.50 11.32 -37.49
CA ARG A 1 1.82 10.65 -36.34
C ARG A 1 2.77 10.31 -35.17
N ARG A 2 4.07 10.01 -35.38
CA ARG A 2 5.06 9.76 -34.30
C ARG A 2 5.34 10.97 -33.37
N ASN A 3 5.34 12.20 -33.89
CA ASN A 3 5.66 13.40 -33.08
C ASN A 3 4.58 13.79 -32.05
N LYS A 4 3.31 13.40 -32.26
CA LYS A 4 2.22 13.63 -31.28
C LYS A 4 2.30 12.67 -30.09
N LEU A 5 2.82 11.45 -30.30
CA LEU A 5 3.03 10.46 -29.23
C LEU A 5 4.22 10.86 -28.34
N ASN A 6 5.30 11.34 -28.95
CA ASN A 6 6.49 11.77 -28.19
C ASN A 6 6.24 13.05 -27.36
N SER A 7 5.46 14.01 -27.88
CA SER A 7 5.09 15.22 -27.13
C SER A 7 4.09 14.93 -25.99
N LEU A 8 3.19 13.96 -26.17
CA LEU A 8 2.34 13.47 -25.09
C LEU A 8 3.15 12.67 -24.05
N GLN A 9 4.20 11.94 -24.45
CA GLN A 9 5.11 11.25 -23.54
C GLN A 9 5.94 12.22 -22.70
N SER A 10 6.55 13.24 -23.31
CA SER A 10 7.33 14.23 -22.56
C SER A 10 6.43 15.02 -21.59
N SER A 11 5.24 15.42 -22.05
CA SER A 11 4.25 16.12 -21.21
C SER A 11 3.73 15.25 -20.05
N PHE A 12 3.58 13.94 -20.26
CA PHE A 12 3.18 12.99 -19.22
C PHE A 12 4.29 12.77 -18.18
N GLU A 13 5.53 12.59 -18.63
CA GLU A 13 6.69 12.43 -17.74
C GLU A 13 7.01 13.71 -16.96
N GLU A 14 6.83 14.89 -17.55
CA GLU A 14 6.96 16.19 -16.88
C GLU A 14 5.84 16.42 -15.85
N THR A 15 4.59 16.13 -16.20
CA THR A 15 3.45 16.26 -15.27
C THR A 15 3.58 15.29 -14.10
N PHE A 16 4.06 14.07 -14.38
CA PHE A 16 4.33 13.08 -13.35
C PHE A 16 5.54 13.49 -12.50
N GLY A 17 6.66 13.90 -13.12
CA GLY A 17 7.83 14.42 -12.42
C GLY A 17 7.47 15.57 -11.48
N ALA A 18 6.65 16.52 -11.93
CA ALA A 18 6.15 17.62 -11.09
C ALA A 18 5.22 17.14 -9.96
N THR A 19 4.40 16.10 -10.19
CA THR A 19 3.55 15.52 -9.14
C THR A 19 4.40 14.76 -8.12
N MET A 20 5.44 14.06 -8.57
CA MET A 20 6.42 13.37 -7.74
C MET A 20 7.24 14.36 -6.92
N GLU A 21 7.72 15.45 -7.51
CA GLU A 21 8.40 16.54 -6.79
C GLU A 21 7.49 17.21 -5.75
N ARG A 22 6.18 17.34 -6.02
CA ARG A 22 5.20 17.83 -5.04
C ARG A 22 5.01 16.84 -3.89
N ILE A 23 5.01 15.54 -4.18
CA ILE A 23 5.00 14.48 -3.17
C ILE A 23 6.30 14.47 -2.37
N GLU A 24 7.44 14.82 -2.98
CA GLU A 24 8.77 14.93 -2.38
C GLU A 24 9.08 16.33 -1.78
N GLY A 25 8.10 17.25 -1.73
CA GLY A 25 8.21 18.61 -1.17
C GLY A 25 7.90 18.74 0.34
N PRO A 26 8.47 19.71 1.10
CA PRO A 26 8.70 19.71 2.57
C PRO A 26 7.55 19.50 3.59
N LYS A 27 6.33 19.09 3.23
CA LYS A 27 5.20 18.94 4.18
C LYS A 27 4.84 17.48 4.49
N GLY A 28 4.38 17.19 5.70
CA GLY A 28 4.09 15.84 6.24
C GLY A 28 3.18 14.92 5.42
N SER A 29 2.48 15.42 4.39
CA SER A 29 1.79 14.61 3.37
C SER A 29 2.75 13.73 2.54
N LYS A 30 4.05 14.02 2.58
CA LYS A 30 5.16 13.27 1.97
C LYS A 30 5.14 11.78 2.27
N ILE A 31 5.17 11.45 3.56
CA ILE A 31 5.48 10.10 4.04
C ILE A 31 4.36 9.13 3.65
N ASN A 32 3.11 9.59 3.72
CA ASN A 32 1.97 8.73 3.42
C ASN A 32 1.84 8.48 1.92
N ALA A 33 2.05 9.49 1.06
CA ALA A 33 1.99 9.32 -0.39
C ALA A 33 3.07 8.36 -0.91
N THR A 34 4.32 8.50 -0.44
CA THR A 34 5.41 7.59 -0.79
C THR A 34 5.10 6.15 -0.37
N LYS A 35 4.69 5.94 0.90
CA LYS A 35 4.34 4.59 1.39
C LYS A 35 3.19 3.97 0.60
N ILE A 36 2.13 4.74 0.30
CA ILE A 36 1.01 4.27 -0.51
C ILE A 36 1.49 3.81 -1.88
N LEU A 37 2.30 4.62 -2.55
CA LEU A 37 2.79 4.31 -3.89
C LEU A 37 3.75 3.11 -3.89
N THR A 38 4.56 2.95 -2.84
CA THR A 38 5.36 1.73 -2.61
C THR A 38 4.46 0.50 -2.54
N TRP A 39 3.39 0.53 -1.73
CA TRP A 39 2.43 -0.57 -1.62
C TRP A 39 1.69 -0.86 -2.94
N ILE A 40 1.29 0.16 -3.69
CA ILE A 40 0.61 -0.05 -4.99
C ILE A 40 1.58 -0.63 -6.03
N HIS A 41 2.83 -0.19 -6.03
CA HIS A 41 3.80 -0.55 -7.07
C HIS A 41 4.43 -1.92 -6.85
N LEU A 42 4.82 -2.22 -5.61
CA LEU A 42 5.60 -3.42 -5.28
C LEU A 42 4.75 -4.60 -4.81
N ALA A 43 3.45 -4.41 -4.54
CA ALA A 43 2.62 -5.53 -4.10
C ALA A 43 2.47 -6.61 -5.17
N GLU A 44 2.52 -7.88 -4.73
CA GLU A 44 2.40 -9.07 -5.58
C GLU A 44 1.01 -9.24 -6.19
N ARG A 45 0.01 -8.57 -5.60
CA ARG A 45 -1.33 -8.46 -6.15
C ARG A 45 -1.92 -7.07 -5.87
N PRO A 46 -2.94 -6.64 -6.63
CA PRO A 46 -3.71 -5.46 -6.28
C PRO A 46 -4.28 -5.56 -4.85
N LEU A 47 -4.17 -4.45 -4.12
CA LEU A 47 -4.65 -4.31 -2.74
C LEU A 47 -5.89 -3.43 -2.70
N THR A 48 -6.78 -3.69 -1.75
CA THR A 48 -7.89 -2.79 -1.43
C THR A 48 -7.38 -1.56 -0.67
N VAL A 49 -8.21 -0.51 -0.61
CA VAL A 49 -7.91 0.68 0.20
C VAL A 49 -7.72 0.29 1.66
N ASP A 50 -8.54 -0.64 2.18
CA ASP A 50 -8.48 -1.01 3.59
C ASP A 50 -7.22 -1.81 3.94
N GLU A 51 -6.75 -2.66 3.04
CA GLU A 51 -5.46 -3.33 3.19
C GLU A 51 -4.30 -2.33 3.26
N ILE A 52 -4.28 -1.33 2.38
CA ILE A 52 -3.23 -0.31 2.39
C ILE A 52 -3.33 0.56 3.64
N LEU A 53 -4.53 0.97 4.05
CA LEU A 53 -4.72 1.76 5.27
C LEU A 53 -4.24 1.03 6.52
N ASP A 54 -4.50 -0.27 6.62
CA ASP A 54 -3.96 -1.09 7.71
C ASP A 54 -2.44 -1.13 7.66
N ALA A 55 -1.85 -1.34 6.48
CA ALA A 55 -0.41 -1.36 6.32
C ALA A 55 0.27 -0.04 6.71
N LEU A 56 -0.36 1.10 6.41
CA LEU A 56 0.15 2.42 6.79
C LEU A 56 0.03 2.70 8.29
N ALA A 57 -0.93 2.06 8.96
CA ALA A 57 -1.14 2.20 10.40
C ALA A 57 -0.11 1.44 11.23
N VAL A 58 0.56 0.44 10.65
CA VAL A 58 1.65 -0.31 11.30
C VAL A 58 2.89 0.56 11.46
N LYS A 59 3.39 0.67 12.68
CA LYS A 59 4.69 1.23 13.02
C LYS A 59 5.63 0.12 13.47
N GLU A 60 6.93 0.39 13.41
CA GLU A 60 7.93 -0.51 13.97
C GLU A 60 7.64 -0.74 15.46
N GLU A 61 7.79 -1.99 15.91
CA GLU A 61 7.56 -2.43 17.28
C GLU A 61 6.10 -2.38 17.78
N ASP A 62 5.14 -2.10 16.90
CA ASP A 62 3.73 -2.18 17.25
C ASP A 62 3.34 -3.61 17.66
N ASN A 63 2.51 -3.69 18.69
CA ASN A 63 1.94 -4.96 19.17
C ASN A 63 0.43 -5.07 18.88
N ASP A 64 -0.17 -3.99 18.36
CA ASP A 64 -1.56 -3.88 17.95
C ASP A 64 -1.71 -2.76 16.91
N LEU A 65 -2.82 -2.77 16.19
CA LEU A 65 -3.17 -1.71 15.25
C LEU A 65 -3.91 -0.58 15.98
N ASP A 66 -3.34 0.62 15.95
CA ASP A 66 -3.99 1.85 16.45
C ASP A 66 -5.14 2.26 15.51
N ARG A 67 -6.31 1.64 15.72
CA ARG A 67 -7.51 1.82 14.87
C ARG A 67 -8.07 3.23 14.96
N ASP A 68 -7.89 3.90 16.09
CA ASP A 68 -8.40 5.25 16.32
C ASP A 68 -7.60 6.29 15.54
N ASN A 69 -6.36 5.94 15.17
CA ASN A 69 -5.47 6.78 14.37
C ASN A 69 -5.34 6.29 12.91
N ARG A 70 -6.21 5.35 12.49
CA ARG A 70 -6.25 4.87 11.12
C ARG A 70 -6.69 6.01 10.20
N GLN A 71 -5.88 6.26 9.17
CA GLN A 71 -6.19 7.28 8.17
C GLN A 71 -7.54 6.99 7.50
N ASP A 72 -8.36 8.02 7.30
CA ASP A 72 -9.65 7.86 6.63
C ASP A 72 -9.48 7.67 5.11
N ARG A 73 -10.48 7.02 4.49
CA ARG A 73 -10.48 6.71 3.06
C ARG A 73 -10.49 7.96 2.17
N GLY A 74 -11.07 9.07 2.63
CA GLY A 74 -11.09 10.33 1.89
C GLY A 74 -9.70 10.96 1.84
N SER A 75 -9.00 10.99 2.97
CA SER A 75 -7.60 11.43 3.05
C SER A 75 -6.68 10.55 2.22
N PHE A 76 -6.90 9.23 2.16
CA PHE A 76 -6.12 8.32 1.30
C PHE A 76 -6.13 8.73 -0.18
N LEU A 77 -7.32 9.01 -0.73
CA LEU A 77 -7.46 9.41 -2.13
C LEU A 77 -6.82 10.78 -2.40
N ASN A 78 -6.96 11.71 -1.46
CA ASN A 78 -6.37 13.04 -1.56
C ASN A 78 -4.82 12.99 -1.50
N CYS A 79 -4.23 12.10 -0.70
CA CYS A 79 -2.78 11.94 -0.59
C CYS A 79 -2.12 11.44 -1.88
N CYS A 80 -2.83 10.66 -2.69
CA CYS A 80 -2.25 10.07 -3.91
C CYS A 80 -2.15 11.06 -5.08
N LEU A 81 -2.61 12.31 -4.94
CA LEU A 81 -2.58 13.38 -5.97
C LEU A 81 -3.01 12.93 -7.39
N GLY A 82 -3.97 12.01 -7.49
CA GLY A 82 -4.44 11.47 -8.77
C GLY A 82 -3.52 10.43 -9.42
N LEU A 83 -2.45 9.98 -8.75
CA LEU A 83 -1.56 8.91 -9.22
C LEU A 83 -2.15 7.51 -9.05
N ALA A 84 -3.13 7.37 -8.17
CA ALA A 84 -3.84 6.13 -7.90
C ALA A 84 -5.35 6.30 -8.18
N LYS A 85 -5.99 5.22 -8.62
CA LYS A 85 -7.44 5.09 -8.75
C LYS A 85 -7.93 3.84 -8.04
N ILE A 86 -9.18 3.88 -7.58
CA ILE A 86 -9.89 2.70 -7.13
C ILE A 86 -10.59 2.09 -8.34
N ASP A 87 -10.28 0.82 -8.60
CA ASP A 87 -11.02 -0.03 -9.51
C ASP A 87 -12.35 -0.42 -8.84
N THR A 88 -13.47 0.04 -9.39
CA THR A 88 -14.78 -0.10 -8.77
C THR A 88 -15.34 -1.52 -8.84
N GLU A 89 -14.90 -2.33 -9.81
CA GLU A 89 -15.30 -3.73 -9.95
C GLU A 89 -14.64 -4.62 -8.91
N THR A 90 -13.35 -4.38 -8.65
CA THR A 90 -12.56 -5.21 -7.73
C THR A 90 -12.34 -4.57 -6.36
N SER A 91 -12.74 -3.30 -6.19
CA SER A 91 -12.44 -2.48 -5.00
C SER A 91 -10.93 -2.39 -4.67
N THR A 92 -10.07 -2.57 -5.68
CA THR A 92 -8.61 -2.52 -5.54
C THR A 92 -8.03 -1.21 -6.02
N VAL A 93 -6.94 -0.78 -5.40
CA VAL A 93 -6.19 0.41 -5.77
C VAL A 93 -5.16 0.04 -6.83
N ARG A 94 -5.11 0.85 -7.90
CA ARG A 94 -4.15 0.69 -9.00
C ARG A 94 -3.60 2.04 -9.38
N LEU A 95 -2.41 2.06 -9.99
CA LEU A 95 -1.88 3.28 -10.59
C LEU A 95 -2.83 3.75 -11.71
N PHE A 96 -3.07 5.06 -11.77
CA PHE A 96 -4.07 5.67 -12.65
C PHE A 96 -3.84 5.33 -14.13
N HIS A 97 -2.57 5.15 -14.52
CA HIS A 97 -2.15 4.90 -15.89
C HIS A 97 -1.20 3.70 -15.98
N SER A 98 -1.44 2.79 -16.95
CA SER A 98 -0.57 1.63 -17.20
C SER A 98 0.89 2.01 -17.47
N ARG A 99 1.12 3.17 -18.11
CA ARG A 99 2.47 3.71 -18.36
C ARG A 99 3.19 4.25 -17.12
N LEU A 100 2.49 4.51 -16.01
CA LEU A 100 3.14 4.84 -14.74
C LEU A 100 3.99 3.64 -14.27
N ARG A 101 3.49 2.42 -14.49
CA ARG A 101 4.20 1.19 -14.18
C ARG A 101 5.49 1.05 -15.01
N GLU A 102 5.45 1.39 -16.29
CA GLU A 102 6.62 1.39 -17.18
C GLU A 102 7.64 2.46 -16.78
N TYR A 103 7.17 3.66 -16.42
CA TYR A 103 8.03 4.74 -15.91
C TYR A 103 8.75 4.35 -14.62
N LEU A 104 8.05 3.68 -13.70
CA LEU A 104 8.61 3.20 -12.44
C LEU A 104 9.55 2.01 -12.65
N ALA A 105 9.25 1.09 -13.58
CA ALA A 105 10.06 -0.09 -13.86
C ALA A 105 11.47 0.25 -14.37
N GLY A 106 11.66 1.39 -15.05
CA GLY A 106 12.97 1.85 -15.50
C GLY A 106 13.83 2.50 -14.41
N ARG A 107 13.30 2.70 -13.20
CA ARG A 107 13.98 3.44 -12.13
C ARG A 107 14.46 2.50 -11.03
N ARG A 108 15.77 2.56 -10.73
CA ARG A 108 16.37 1.88 -9.56
C ARG A 108 15.97 2.51 -8.23
N LYS A 109 15.50 3.75 -8.26
CA LYS A 109 14.99 4.48 -7.11
C LYS A 109 13.61 5.04 -7.41
N ILE A 110 12.69 4.83 -6.50
CA ILE A 110 11.37 5.43 -6.54
C ILE A 110 11.20 6.17 -5.21
N PHE A 111 10.83 7.45 -5.25
CA PHE A 111 10.70 8.30 -4.05
C PHE A 111 11.98 8.38 -3.22
N GLU A 112 13.14 8.52 -3.87
CA GLU A 112 14.49 8.46 -3.27
C GLU A 112 14.87 7.12 -2.60
N GLN A 113 13.94 6.17 -2.50
CA GLN A 113 14.12 4.84 -1.92
C GLN A 113 14.51 3.81 -3.00
N THR A 114 15.38 2.87 -2.64
CA THR A 114 15.70 1.73 -3.52
C THR A 114 14.53 0.76 -3.55
N LEU A 115 14.41 -0.04 -4.62
CA LEU A 115 13.44 -1.15 -4.68
C LEU A 115 13.62 -2.10 -3.48
N GLU A 116 14.86 -2.39 -3.12
CA GLU A 116 15.23 -3.19 -1.94
C GLU A 116 14.67 -2.61 -0.64
N TYR A 117 14.76 -1.29 -0.44
CA TYR A 117 14.17 -0.64 0.72
C TYR A 117 12.64 -0.83 0.74
N GLY A 118 11.98 -0.68 -0.41
CA GLY A 118 10.54 -0.84 -0.52
C GLY A 118 10.06 -2.26 -0.21
N HIS A 119 10.74 -3.28 -0.73
CA HIS A 119 10.46 -4.68 -0.41
C HIS A 119 10.68 -4.96 1.08
N ASN A 120 11.83 -4.55 1.65
CA ASN A 120 12.09 -4.69 3.08
C ASN A 120 11.04 -4.00 3.95
N TYR A 121 10.60 -2.80 3.58
CA TYR A 121 9.52 -2.09 4.27
C TYR A 121 8.20 -2.88 4.25
N ILE A 122 7.82 -3.45 3.11
CA ILE A 122 6.61 -4.28 3.00
C ILE A 122 6.75 -5.55 3.84
N ALA A 123 7.87 -6.27 3.72
CA ALA A 123 8.13 -7.51 4.47
C ALA A 123 8.04 -7.27 5.98
N HIS A 124 8.73 -6.24 6.47
CA HIS A 124 8.73 -5.87 7.89
C HIS A 124 7.32 -5.51 8.37
N THR A 125 6.59 -4.70 7.59
CA THR A 125 5.20 -4.33 7.90
C THR A 125 4.30 -5.58 8.01
N CYS A 126 4.43 -6.52 7.07
CA CYS A 126 3.65 -7.76 7.09
C CYS A 126 3.97 -8.61 8.33
N LEU A 127 5.26 -8.76 8.66
CA LEU A 127 5.70 -9.56 9.81
C LEU A 127 5.23 -8.95 11.13
N THR A 128 5.37 -7.64 11.31
CA THR A 128 4.86 -6.93 12.49
C THR A 128 3.35 -7.11 12.62
N TYR A 129 2.61 -6.95 11.52
CA TYR A 129 1.16 -7.14 11.49
C TYR A 129 0.72 -8.55 11.90
N LEU A 130 1.43 -9.58 11.43
CA LEU A 130 1.16 -10.99 11.79
C LEU A 130 1.43 -11.28 13.27
N MET A 131 2.32 -10.50 13.91
CA MET A 131 2.69 -10.65 15.31
C MET A 131 1.78 -9.90 16.28
N PHE A 132 0.76 -9.20 15.80
CA PHE A 132 -0.17 -8.46 16.68
C PHE A 132 -0.88 -9.37 17.69
N ARG A 133 -0.82 -8.97 18.97
CA ARG A 133 -1.35 -9.76 20.08
C ARG A 133 -2.87 -9.93 20.02
N PRO A 134 -3.67 -8.91 19.66
CA PRO A 134 -5.11 -9.10 19.55
C PRO A 134 -5.51 -10.05 18.43
N LEU A 135 -4.77 -10.05 17.31
CA LEU A 135 -4.98 -11.00 16.22
C LEU A 135 -4.74 -12.44 16.70
N THR A 136 -3.58 -12.68 17.33
CA THR A 136 -3.22 -14.03 17.82
C THR A 136 -4.15 -14.50 18.93
N LEU A 137 -4.62 -13.60 19.80
CA LEU A 137 -5.57 -13.90 20.87
C LEU A 137 -6.97 -14.19 20.33
N ASP A 138 -7.50 -13.37 19.41
CA ASP A 138 -8.82 -13.56 18.79
C ASP A 138 -8.90 -14.93 18.11
N VAL A 139 -7.88 -15.28 17.31
CA VAL A 139 -7.80 -16.59 16.63
C VAL A 139 -7.70 -17.72 17.65
N SER A 140 -6.81 -17.59 18.65
CA SER A 140 -6.59 -18.64 19.65
C SER A 140 -7.82 -18.90 20.52
N LEU A 141 -8.57 -17.85 20.88
CA LEU A 141 -9.78 -17.97 21.69
C LEU A 141 -10.92 -18.67 20.93
N GLN A 142 -11.07 -18.41 19.63
CA GLN A 142 -12.07 -19.09 18.81
C GLN A 142 -11.77 -20.59 18.69
N VAL A 143 -10.50 -20.95 18.43
CA VAL A 143 -10.05 -22.35 18.37
C VAL A 143 -10.25 -23.06 19.71
N ARG A 144 -9.87 -22.44 20.83
CA ARG A 144 -10.02 -23.05 22.17
C ARG A 144 -11.47 -23.28 22.58
N LYS A 145 -12.39 -22.43 22.13
CA LYS A 145 -13.83 -22.55 22.43
C LYS A 145 -14.54 -23.59 21.56
N GLY A 146 -13.84 -24.27 20.64
CA GLY A 146 -14.45 -25.21 19.70
C GLY A 146 -15.47 -24.55 18.76
N SER A 147 -15.49 -23.22 18.70
CA SER A 147 -16.39 -22.45 17.84
C SER A 147 -15.77 -22.38 16.44
N PRO A 148 -16.56 -22.52 15.38
CA PRO A 148 -16.05 -22.32 14.03
C PRO A 148 -15.47 -20.91 13.91
N VAL A 149 -14.25 -20.82 13.38
CA VAL A 149 -13.58 -19.54 13.17
C VAL A 149 -14.39 -18.73 12.17
N ASN A 150 -14.89 -17.56 12.59
CA ASN A 150 -15.63 -16.66 11.72
C ASN A 150 -14.63 -15.88 10.85
N LYS A 151 -14.38 -16.40 9.65
CA LYS A 151 -13.39 -15.84 8.73
C LYS A 151 -13.76 -14.44 8.28
N GLU A 152 -15.04 -14.18 8.04
CA GLU A 152 -15.56 -12.89 7.59
C GLU A 152 -15.31 -11.80 8.65
N GLN A 153 -15.54 -12.12 9.92
CA GLN A 153 -15.27 -11.22 11.04
C GLN A 153 -13.77 -10.92 11.16
N ILE A 154 -12.92 -11.94 11.02
CA ILE A 154 -11.46 -11.76 11.08
C ILE A 154 -10.98 -10.91 9.91
N ILE A 155 -11.44 -11.18 8.68
CA ILE A 155 -11.05 -10.42 7.48
C ILE A 155 -11.53 -8.98 7.59
N SER A 156 -12.75 -8.74 8.07
CA SER A 156 -13.27 -7.39 8.29
C SER A 156 -12.49 -6.63 9.37
N ARG A 157 -12.00 -7.34 10.40
CA ARG A 157 -11.24 -6.74 11.49
C ARG A 157 -9.78 -6.56 11.11
N TYR A 158 -9.23 -7.41 10.27
CA TYR A 158 -7.83 -7.42 9.87
C TYR A 158 -7.67 -7.49 8.34
N PRO A 159 -8.11 -6.47 7.58
CA PRO A 159 -8.01 -6.42 6.12
C PRO A 159 -6.69 -6.91 5.53
N LEU A 160 -5.54 -6.46 6.06
CA LEU A 160 -4.22 -6.82 5.53
C LEU A 160 -3.83 -8.29 5.76
N LEU A 161 -4.50 -9.02 6.65
CA LEU A 161 -4.10 -10.35 7.12
C LEU A 161 -3.83 -11.33 5.98
N GLY A 162 -4.74 -11.39 5.00
CA GLY A 162 -4.61 -12.33 3.88
C GLY A 162 -3.40 -12.03 3.00
N TYR A 163 -3.10 -10.74 2.77
CA TYR A 163 -1.88 -10.36 2.05
C TYR A 163 -0.65 -10.66 2.89
N ALA A 164 -0.63 -10.18 4.13
CA ALA A 164 0.52 -10.32 5.03
C ALA A 164 0.89 -11.79 5.22
N ALA A 165 -0.07 -12.69 5.40
CA ALA A 165 0.20 -14.12 5.62
C ALA A 165 0.74 -14.84 4.37
N CYS A 166 0.29 -14.44 3.18
CA CYS A 166 0.60 -15.17 1.95
C CYS A 166 1.73 -14.57 1.11
N GLN A 167 2.04 -13.28 1.30
CA GLN A 167 2.91 -12.55 0.37
C GLN A 167 4.19 -12.00 0.98
N TRP A 168 4.30 -11.92 2.32
CA TRP A 168 5.48 -11.36 3.00
C TRP A 168 6.81 -11.94 2.49
N GLY A 169 6.86 -13.26 2.25
CA GLY A 169 8.06 -13.97 1.82
C GLY A 169 8.54 -13.63 0.41
N HIS A 170 7.68 -13.09 -0.46
CA HIS A 170 8.09 -12.61 -1.79
C HIS A 170 8.83 -11.26 -1.72
N HIS A 171 8.80 -10.58 -0.57
CA HIS A 171 9.46 -9.30 -0.35
C HIS A 171 10.80 -9.42 0.41
N LEU A 172 11.33 -10.63 0.59
CA LEU A 172 12.62 -10.91 1.22
C LEU A 172 13.69 -11.34 0.21
#